data_AF-A0A816YYH3-F1
#
_entry.id   AF-A0A816YYH3-F1
#
_cell.length_a   1.000
_cell.length_b   1.000
_cell.length_c   1.000
_cell.angle_alpha   90.00
_cell.angle_beta   90.00
_cell.angle_gamma   90.00
#
_symmetry.space_group_name_H-M   'P 1'
#
loop_
_entity.id
_entity.type
_entity.pdbx_description
1 polymer ?
#
loop_
_entity_poly.entity_id
_entity_poly.type
_entity_poly.pdbx_seq_one_letter_code
_entity_poly.pdbx_strand_id
1 'polypeptide(L)'
;MALSNYWIVFQTLLLLSTLYRYEANCTALENTRNGIDLTGTWKCNDGGLYYIRQLSNTVWWFGAQQVPSGYSVGFSNVLYGTIQSSIINAQWCDVPFGRNRLNGSIAIEIISATELRKKSFTGGFGGSIWNKQ
;
A
#
# COMPACT_ATOMS: atom_id res chain seq x y z
N MET A 1 25.06 27.24 43.80
CA MET A 1 23.88 27.44 42.92
C MET A 1 23.97 26.75 41.55
N ALA A 2 25.05 26.03 41.18
CA ALA A 2 25.17 25.40 39.86
C ALA A 2 24.68 23.94 39.75
N LEU A 3 24.65 23.19 40.87
CA LEU A 3 24.34 21.75 40.86
C LEU A 3 22.86 21.43 40.61
N SER A 4 21.93 22.35 40.92
CA SER A 4 20.49 22.14 40.68
C SER A 4 20.14 22.10 39.20
N ASN A 5 20.89 22.83 38.37
CA ASN A 5 20.58 22.95 36.94
C ASN A 5 20.92 21.66 36.18
N TYR A 6 21.99 20.96 36.57
CA TYR A 6 22.36 19.68 35.96
C TYR A 6 21.36 18.56 36.26
N TRP A 7 20.78 18.55 37.46
CA TRP A 7 19.77 17.57 37.86
C TRP A 7 18.47 17.73 37.07
N ILE A 8 18.02 18.97 36.86
CA ILE A 8 16.83 19.29 36.08
C ILE A 8 17.04 18.89 34.61
N VAL A 9 18.20 19.23 34.03
CA VAL A 9 18.53 18.87 32.65
C VAL A 9 18.55 17.35 32.45
N PHE A 10 19.12 16.60 33.39
CA PHE A 10 19.15 15.14 33.34
C PHE A 10 17.75 14.52 33.40
N GLN A 11 16.89 15.00 34.30
CA GLN A 11 15.49 14.54 34.41
C GLN A 11 14.70 14.86 33.13
N THR A 12 14.88 16.06 32.56
CA THR A 12 14.20 16.44 31.31
C THR A 12 14.66 15.60 30.12
N LEU A 13 15.95 15.30 29.99
CA LEU A 13 16.48 14.42 28.93
C LEU A 13 15.98 12.98 29.07
N LEU A 14 15.90 12.48 30.31
CA LEU A 14 15.37 11.15 30.57
C LEU A 14 13.90 11.06 30.18
N LEU A 15 13.08 12.04 30.59
CA LEU A 15 11.67 12.19 30.22
C LEU A 15 11.47 12.34 28.71
N LEU A 16 12.29 13.14 28.03
CA LEU A 16 12.21 13.32 26.58
C LEU A 16 12.53 12.00 25.84
N SER A 17 13.52 11.26 26.33
CA SER A 17 13.92 9.98 25.74
C SER A 17 12.87 8.88 25.95
N THR A 18 12.19 8.86 27.10
CA THR A 18 11.12 7.90 27.37
C THR A 18 9.86 8.24 26.60
N LEU A 19 9.52 9.52 26.46
CA LEU A 19 8.43 9.98 25.59
C LEU A 19 8.69 9.60 24.13
N TYR A 20 9.90 9.83 23.61
CA TYR A 20 10.26 9.43 22.25
C TYR A 20 10.16 7.91 22.01
N ARG A 21 10.57 7.10 23.01
CA ARG A 21 10.41 5.64 22.96
C ARG A 21 8.95 5.21 23.00
N TYR A 22 8.09 5.94 23.71
CA TYR A 22 6.67 5.67 23.77
C TYR A 22 5.99 5.98 22.43
N GLU A 23 6.26 7.14 21.84
CA GLU A 23 5.73 7.52 20.51
C GLU A 23 6.14 6.52 19.43
N ALA A 24 7.42 6.12 19.38
CA ALA A 24 7.90 5.14 18.40
C ALA A 24 7.25 3.75 18.56
N ASN A 25 7.02 3.31 19.80
CA ASN A 25 6.31 2.06 20.08
C ASN A 25 4.82 2.16 19.78
N CYS A 26 4.17 3.30 20.01
CA CYS A 26 2.78 3.54 19.62
C CYS A 26 2.60 3.40 18.11
N THR A 27 3.51 3.94 17.30
CA THR A 27 3.48 3.78 15.83
C THR A 27 3.70 2.33 15.39
N ALA A 28 4.64 1.61 16.02
CA ALA A 28 4.91 0.21 15.71
C ALA A 28 3.78 -0.75 16.19
N LEU A 29 3.11 -0.41 17.30
CA LEU A 29 1.98 -1.16 17.84
C LEU A 29 0.69 -0.87 17.08
N GLU A 30 0.49 0.34 16.54
CA GLU A 30 -0.58 0.61 15.58
C GLU A 30 -0.39 -0.21 14.30
N ASN A 31 0.84 -0.33 13.79
CA ASN A 31 1.16 -1.17 12.63
C ASN A 31 0.97 -2.69 12.89
N THR A 32 1.02 -3.15 14.14
CA THR A 32 0.85 -4.57 14.49
C THR A 32 -0.54 -4.92 15.04
N ARG A 33 -1.36 -3.93 15.44
CA ARG A 33 -2.79 -4.11 15.76
C ARG A 33 -3.74 -3.84 14.60
N ASN A 34 -3.35 -3.05 13.59
CA ASN A 34 -4.22 -2.70 12.46
C ASN A 34 -3.85 -3.45 11.17
N GLY A 35 -4.39 -4.65 10.99
CA GLY A 35 -4.59 -5.23 9.67
C GLY A 35 -3.33 -5.63 8.90
N ILE A 36 -3.57 -6.24 7.74
CA ILE A 36 -2.53 -6.62 6.79
C ILE A 36 -1.98 -5.35 6.11
N ASP A 37 -0.65 -5.18 6.06
CA ASP A 37 0.00 -4.12 5.27
C ASP A 37 0.22 -4.55 3.81
N LEU A 38 -0.51 -3.90 2.91
CA LEU A 38 -0.45 -4.16 1.48
C LEU A 38 0.60 -3.31 0.75
N THR A 39 1.24 -2.36 1.40
CA THR A 39 2.22 -1.47 0.76
C THR A 39 3.39 -2.28 0.22
N GLY A 40 3.74 -2.05 -1.06
CA GLY A 40 4.86 -2.72 -1.69
C GLY A 40 4.66 -2.94 -3.19
N THR A 41 5.55 -3.74 -3.76
CA THR A 41 5.52 -4.13 -5.16
C THR A 41 4.89 -5.51 -5.30
N TRP A 42 3.97 -5.66 -6.24
CA TRP A 42 3.16 -6.85 -6.43
C TRP A 42 3.22 -7.29 -7.89
N LYS A 43 3.48 -8.57 -8.12
CA LYS A 43 3.44 -9.17 -9.46
C LYS A 43 2.08 -9.82 -9.69
N CYS A 44 1.44 -9.50 -10.80
CA CYS A 44 0.18 -10.11 -11.19
C CYS A 44 0.36 -11.16 -12.28
N ASN A 45 -0.60 -12.07 -12.39
CA ASN A 45 -0.64 -13.12 -13.40
C ASN A 45 -1.01 -12.63 -14.82
N ASP A 46 -1.30 -11.33 -15.02
CA ASP A 46 -1.44 -10.69 -16.33
C ASP A 46 -0.10 -10.17 -16.91
N GLY A 47 1.02 -10.43 -16.23
CA GLY A 47 2.34 -9.92 -16.60
C GLY A 47 2.60 -8.48 -16.16
N GLY A 48 1.69 -7.88 -15.39
CA GLY A 48 1.83 -6.56 -14.80
C GLY A 48 2.60 -6.54 -13.48
N LEU A 49 3.26 -5.41 -13.23
CA LEU A 49 3.81 -5.05 -11.93
C LEU A 49 2.98 -3.91 -11.35
N TYR A 50 2.63 -4.04 -10.08
CA TYR A 50 1.70 -3.18 -9.36
C TYR A 50 2.38 -2.62 -8.12
N TYR A 51 2.43 -1.30 -8.02
CA TYR A 51 2.97 -0.59 -6.87
C TYR A 51 1.79 -0.15 -6.00
N ILE A 52 1.61 -0.83 -4.88
CA ILE A 52 0.49 -0.61 -3.98
C ILE A 52 0.94 0.26 -2.81
N ARG A 53 0.13 1.25 -2.47
CA ARG A 53 0.28 2.05 -1.25
C ARG A 53 -1.01 2.00 -0.45
N GLN A 54 -0.89 1.51 0.78
CA GLN A 54 -1.98 1.55 1.76
C GLN A 54 -1.77 2.73 2.71
N LEU A 55 -2.84 3.47 2.99
CA LEU A 55 -2.92 4.52 4.00
C LEU A 55 -4.18 4.27 4.82
N SER A 56 -4.03 3.71 6.02
CA SER A 56 -5.14 3.21 6.83
C SER A 56 -6.02 2.24 6.04
N ASN A 57 -7.28 2.58 5.77
CA ASN A 57 -8.20 1.78 4.96
C ASN A 57 -8.19 2.16 3.47
N THR A 58 -7.42 3.15 3.05
CA THR A 58 -7.37 3.60 1.66
C THR A 58 -6.25 2.90 0.92
N VAL A 59 -6.50 2.50 -0.32
CA VAL A 59 -5.52 1.85 -1.20
C VAL A 59 -5.42 2.61 -2.49
N TRP A 60 -4.18 2.93 -2.86
CA TRP A 60 -3.80 3.43 -4.17
C TRP A 60 -2.93 2.39 -4.86
N TRP A 61 -3.02 2.28 -6.18
CA TRP A 61 -1.97 1.64 -6.95
C TRP A 61 -1.59 2.40 -8.21
N PHE A 62 -0.43 2.03 -8.73
CA PHE A 62 -0.10 2.15 -10.14
C PHE A 62 0.28 0.76 -10.66
N GLY A 63 -0.33 0.30 -11.75
CA GLY A 63 -0.05 -0.97 -12.39
C GLY A 63 0.35 -0.78 -13.85
N ALA A 64 1.34 -1.53 -14.34
CA ALA A 64 1.72 -1.50 -15.74
C ALA A 64 2.25 -2.86 -16.22
N GLN A 65 1.99 -3.19 -17.48
CA GLN A 65 2.58 -4.35 -18.13
C GLN A 65 4.11 -4.25 -18.12
N GLN A 66 4.78 -5.33 -17.74
CA GLN A 66 6.24 -5.42 -17.87
C GLN A 66 6.59 -5.78 -19.32
N VAL A 67 7.32 -4.89 -20.00
CA VAL A 67 7.87 -5.13 -21.34
C VAL A 67 9.34 -4.72 -21.38
N PRO A 68 10.18 -5.33 -22.23
CA PRO A 68 11.55 -4.87 -22.42
C PRO A 68 11.58 -3.40 -22.87
N SER A 69 12.70 -2.72 -22.61
CA SER A 69 12.92 -1.35 -23.06
C SER A 69 12.73 -1.21 -24.58
N GLY A 70 12.04 -0.16 -25.01
CA GLY A 70 11.74 0.13 -26.43
C GLY A 70 10.45 -0.49 -26.96
N TYR A 71 9.74 -1.31 -26.18
CA TYR A 71 8.45 -1.88 -26.59
C TYR A 71 7.25 -1.09 -26.03
N SER A 72 6.15 -1.06 -26.78
CA SER A 72 4.92 -0.40 -26.34
C SER A 72 4.27 -1.17 -25.19
N VAL A 73 4.01 -0.50 -24.07
CA VAL A 73 3.25 -1.04 -22.94
C VAL A 73 1.78 -1.23 -23.39
N GLY A 74 1.23 -2.44 -23.22
CA GLY A 74 -0.17 -2.73 -23.55
C GLY A 74 -1.13 -1.95 -22.64
N PHE A 75 -0.98 -2.12 -21.33
CA PHE A 75 -1.81 -1.43 -20.34
C PHE A 75 -0.98 -0.75 -19.26
N SER A 76 -1.55 0.31 -18.72
CA SER A 76 -1.11 0.90 -17.47
C SER A 76 -2.31 1.54 -16.80
N ASN A 77 -2.51 1.33 -15.52
CA ASN A 77 -3.67 1.82 -14.82
C ASN A 77 -3.33 2.37 -13.43
N VAL A 78 -4.24 3.20 -12.94
CA VAL A 78 -4.28 3.63 -11.55
C VAL A 78 -5.55 3.08 -10.90
N LEU A 79 -5.50 2.89 -9.59
CA LEU A 79 -6.64 2.44 -8.79
C LEU A 79 -6.71 3.27 -7.52
N TYR A 80 -7.94 3.57 -7.13
CA TYR A 80 -8.28 4.11 -5.82
C TYR A 80 -9.41 3.29 -5.22
N GLY A 81 -9.26 2.89 -3.97
CA GLY A 81 -10.29 2.15 -3.26
C GLY A 81 -10.12 2.14 -1.76
N THR A 82 -11.02 1.43 -1.10
CA THR A 82 -11.03 1.28 0.35
C THR A 82 -11.16 -0.18 0.77
N ILE A 83 -10.46 -0.54 1.84
CA ILE A 83 -10.52 -1.83 2.52
C ILE A 83 -11.74 -1.83 3.44
N GLN A 84 -12.63 -2.81 3.25
CA GLN A 84 -13.68 -3.16 4.18
C GLN A 84 -13.59 -4.65 4.48
N SER A 85 -13.32 -4.99 5.75
CA SER A 85 -12.97 -6.35 6.17
C SER A 85 -11.76 -6.88 5.37
N SER A 86 -11.92 -7.93 4.57
CA SER A 86 -10.88 -8.52 3.71
C SER A 86 -11.04 -8.15 2.23
N ILE A 87 -11.86 -7.15 1.89
CA ILE A 87 -12.13 -6.77 0.49
C ILE A 87 -11.70 -5.32 0.25
N ILE A 88 -10.92 -5.12 -0.81
CA ILE A 88 -10.66 -3.81 -1.40
C ILE A 88 -11.76 -3.56 -2.44
N ASN A 89 -12.62 -2.58 -2.21
CA ASN A 89 -13.58 -2.10 -3.20
C ASN A 89 -13.02 -0.84 -3.85
N ALA A 90 -12.89 -0.85 -5.18
CA ALA A 90 -12.12 0.18 -5.86
C ALA A 90 -12.66 0.54 -7.26
N GLN A 91 -12.22 1.70 -7.75
CA GLN A 91 -12.31 2.11 -9.14
C GLN A 91 -10.91 2.11 -9.77
N TRP A 92 -10.83 1.77 -11.04
CA TRP A 92 -9.59 1.76 -11.80
C TRP A 92 -9.78 2.39 -13.18
N CYS A 93 -8.70 2.93 -13.74
CA CYS A 93 -8.70 3.50 -15.08
C CYS A 93 -7.31 3.34 -15.72
N ASP A 94 -7.28 3.00 -17.00
CA ASP A 94 -6.05 3.02 -17.78
C ASP A 94 -5.61 4.48 -18.04
N VAL A 95 -4.31 4.72 -17.87
CA VAL A 95 -3.64 6.01 -18.09
C VAL A 95 -2.78 5.95 -19.37
N PRO A 96 -2.45 7.09 -20.01
CA PRO A 96 -1.80 7.12 -21.33
C PRO A 96 -0.31 6.73 -21.33
N PHE A 97 0.17 6.05 -20.30
CA PHE A 97 1.49 5.40 -20.32
C PHE A 97 1.46 4.09 -21.14
N GLY A 98 0.33 3.36 -21.11
CA GLY A 98 0.02 2.21 -21.97
C GLY A 98 -0.90 2.58 -23.14
N ARG A 99 -1.26 1.60 -23.97
CA ARG A 99 -2.17 1.80 -25.13
C ARG A 99 -3.65 1.67 -24.80
N ASN A 100 -4.01 0.81 -23.85
CA ASN A 100 -5.40 0.60 -23.45
C ASN A 100 -6.01 1.86 -22.81
N ARG A 101 -7.34 2.00 -22.89
CA ARG A 101 -8.12 3.14 -22.37
C ARG A 101 -9.37 2.67 -21.63
N LEU A 102 -9.28 1.51 -20.98
CA LEU A 102 -10.39 0.89 -20.26
C LEU A 102 -10.50 1.46 -18.84
N ASN A 103 -11.66 1.28 -18.22
CA ASN A 103 -11.91 1.68 -16.84
C ASN A 103 -13.07 0.87 -16.26
N GLY A 104 -13.18 0.85 -14.94
CA GLY A 104 -14.32 0.25 -14.27
C GLY A 104 -14.12 0.12 -12.76
N SER A 105 -14.96 -0.73 -12.18
CA SER A 105 -14.88 -1.14 -10.78
C SER A 105 -14.17 -2.47 -10.63
N ILE A 106 -13.52 -2.68 -9.49
CA ILE A 106 -12.93 -3.96 -9.11
C ILE A 106 -13.09 -4.19 -7.60
N ALA A 107 -13.41 -5.43 -7.23
CA ALA A 107 -13.31 -5.91 -5.87
C ALA A 107 -12.17 -6.94 -5.79
N ILE A 108 -11.26 -6.75 -4.84
CA ILE A 108 -10.09 -7.60 -4.63
C ILE A 108 -10.17 -8.17 -3.21
N GLU A 109 -10.08 -9.49 -3.09
CA GLU A 109 -9.99 -10.18 -1.82
C GLU A 109 -8.54 -10.26 -1.33
N ILE A 110 -8.35 -9.90 -0.06
CA ILE A 110 -7.09 -10.00 0.66
C ILE A 110 -7.02 -11.40 1.27
N ILE A 111 -6.24 -12.28 0.63
CA ILE A 111 -6.05 -13.66 1.08
C ILE A 111 -5.02 -13.70 2.23
N SER A 112 -3.93 -12.96 2.07
CA SER A 112 -2.87 -12.85 3.07
C SER A 112 -2.07 -11.57 2.85
N ALA A 113 -1.03 -11.34 3.68
CA ALA A 113 -0.10 -10.23 3.48
C ALA A 113 0.71 -10.31 2.18
N THR A 114 0.70 -11.45 1.49
CA THR A 114 1.49 -11.69 0.29
C THR A 114 0.66 -12.15 -0.91
N GLU A 115 -0.66 -12.30 -0.76
CA GLU A 115 -1.54 -12.76 -1.84
C GLU A 115 -2.86 -11.99 -1.89
N LEU A 116 -3.20 -11.49 -3.08
CA LEU A 116 -4.50 -10.87 -3.39
C LEU A 116 -5.16 -11.61 -4.56
N ARG A 117 -6.49 -11.69 -4.55
CA ARG A 117 -7.28 -12.31 -5.62
C ARG A 117 -8.42 -11.42 -6.08
N LYS A 118 -8.63 -11.32 -7.40
CA LYS A 118 -9.76 -10.60 -7.97
C LYS A 118 -11.04 -11.35 -7.64
N LYS A 119 -12.00 -10.65 -7.02
CA LYS A 119 -13.30 -11.19 -6.64
C LYS A 119 -14.38 -10.86 -7.68
N SER A 120 -14.44 -9.61 -8.13
CA SER A 120 -15.35 -9.16 -9.20
C SER A 120 -14.77 -7.93 -9.90
N PHE A 121 -15.22 -7.67 -11.13
CA PHE A 121 -14.76 -6.52 -11.91
C PHE A 121 -15.72 -6.16 -13.03
N THR A 122 -15.60 -4.93 -13.52
CA THR A 122 -16.19 -4.44 -14.77
C THR A 122 -15.08 -3.87 -15.67
N GLY A 123 -15.41 -3.52 -16.93
CA GLY A 123 -14.47 -2.82 -17.81
C GLY A 123 -13.35 -3.66 -18.43
N GLY A 124 -13.33 -4.98 -18.22
CA GLY A 124 -12.36 -5.88 -18.87
C GLY A 124 -11.00 -5.97 -18.18
N PHE A 125 -10.92 -5.72 -16.87
CA PHE A 125 -9.68 -5.82 -16.11
C PHE A 125 -9.02 -7.22 -16.20
N GLY A 126 -7.75 -7.27 -16.66
CA GLY A 126 -7.05 -8.51 -16.98
C GLY A 126 -6.58 -9.32 -15.76
N GLY A 127 -5.80 -8.71 -14.87
CA GLY A 127 -5.16 -9.37 -13.72
C GLY A 127 -6.14 -10.02 -12.74
N SER A 128 -5.75 -11.15 -12.15
CA SER A 128 -6.61 -11.93 -11.24
C SER A 128 -5.93 -12.38 -9.94
N ILE A 129 -4.61 -12.58 -9.93
CA ILE A 129 -3.86 -13.03 -8.76
C ILE A 129 -2.61 -12.18 -8.65
N TRP A 130 -2.40 -11.53 -7.51
CA TRP A 130 -1.20 -10.75 -7.21
C TRP A 130 -0.42 -11.41 -6.08
N ASN A 131 0.89 -11.51 -6.26
CA ASN A 131 1.82 -11.95 -5.24
C ASN A 131 2.79 -10.82 -4.90
N LYS A 132 3.00 -10.56 -3.61
CA LYS A 132 3.95 -9.55 -3.15
C LYS A 132 5.38 -10.00 -3.47
N GLN A 133 6.22 -9.08 -3.93
CA GLN A 133 7.64 -9.33 -4.19
C GLN A 133 8.49 -9.23 -2.93
#